data_AF-A0A1N6IB29-F1
#
_entry.id   AF-A0A1N6IB29-F1
#
_cell.length_a   1.000
_cell.length_b   1.000
_cell.length_c   1.000
_cell.angle_alpha   90.00
_cell.angle_beta   90.00
_cell.angle_gamma   90.00
#
_symmetry.space_group_name_H-M   'P 1'
#
loop_
_entity.id
_entity.type
_entity.pdbx_description
1 polymer ?
#
loop_
_entity_poly.entity_id
_entity_poly.type
_entity_poly.pdbx_seq_one_letter_code
_entity_poly.pdbx_strand_id
1 'polypeptide(L)'
;MGTQNYNNHRKFYPPHHFIYLPLLLIAEIFGVYKIFADSENQLLWLLFSIVIFLILYLGIMVRQHYALGLQNRLVRLEFKQRYFELFNKRSDEVEEKLSFGQIAALRFAYDEEFKELLYKALKENISGDQIKKSIKKWKPDHHRI
;
A
#
# COMPACT_ATOMS: atom_id res chain seq x y z
N MET A 1 -13.35 -13.33 -8.59
CA MET A 1 -13.22 -12.33 -7.50
C MET A 1 -14.56 -11.63 -7.37
N GLY A 2 -15.11 -11.51 -6.16
CA GLY A 2 -16.36 -10.75 -5.94
C GLY A 2 -16.18 -9.26 -6.17
N THR A 3 -17.28 -8.52 -6.23
CA THR A 3 -17.27 -7.06 -6.38
C THR A 3 -16.53 -6.40 -5.21
N GLN A 4 -15.56 -5.53 -5.52
CA GLN A 4 -14.80 -4.82 -4.51
C GLN A 4 -15.66 -3.76 -3.81
N ASN A 5 -15.45 -3.54 -2.52
CA ASN A 5 -16.10 -2.54 -1.67
C ASN A 5 -15.19 -2.13 -0.50
N TYR A 6 -15.69 -1.25 0.37
CA TYR A 6 -14.96 -0.77 1.54
C TYR A 6 -14.36 -1.89 2.41
N ASN A 7 -15.06 -3.02 2.58
CA ASN A 7 -14.63 -4.09 3.47
C ASN A 7 -13.53 -4.99 2.86
N ASN A 8 -13.48 -5.12 1.53
CA ASN A 8 -12.60 -6.08 0.85
C ASN A 8 -11.60 -5.43 -0.15
N HIS A 9 -11.46 -4.10 -0.15
CA HIS A 9 -10.55 -3.39 -1.06
C HIS A 9 -9.06 -3.59 -0.77
N ARG A 10 -8.71 -4.13 0.40
CA ARG A 10 -7.32 -4.44 0.76
C ARG A 10 -6.91 -5.74 0.09
N LYS A 11 -5.81 -5.70 -0.67
CA LYS A 11 -5.27 -6.86 -1.36
C LYS A 11 -4.09 -7.41 -0.57
N PHE A 12 -4.07 -8.73 -0.38
CA PHE A 12 -2.92 -9.47 0.11
C PHE A 12 -2.42 -10.37 -1.01
N TYR A 13 -1.10 -10.55 -1.10
CA TYR A 13 -0.48 -11.55 -1.96
C TYR A 13 -0.08 -12.75 -1.09
N PRO A 14 -0.85 -13.86 -1.09
CA PRO A 14 -0.68 -14.93 -0.11
C PRO A 14 0.72 -15.56 -0.06
N PRO A 15 1.39 -15.86 -1.19
CA PRO A 15 2.75 -16.40 -1.17
C PRO A 15 3.74 -15.50 -0.42
N HIS A 16 3.57 -14.18 -0.52
CA HIS A 16 4.44 -13.24 0.18
C HIS A 16 4.03 -13.05 1.65
N HIS A 17 2.75 -12.77 1.92
CA HIS A 17 2.30 -12.30 3.24
C HIS A 17 2.09 -13.43 4.25
N PHE A 18 1.70 -14.61 3.78
CA PHE A 18 1.33 -15.74 4.64
C PHE A 18 2.27 -16.94 4.53
N ILE A 19 3.25 -16.91 3.61
CA ILE A 19 4.23 -17.99 3.45
C ILE A 19 5.66 -17.46 3.58
N TYR A 20 6.13 -16.63 2.63
CA TYR A 20 7.51 -16.14 2.59
C TYR A 20 7.93 -15.36 3.84
N LEU A 21 7.17 -14.31 4.22
CA LEU A 21 7.51 -13.50 5.39
C LEU A 21 7.47 -14.30 6.71
N PRO A 22 6.40 -15.08 7.01
CA PRO A 22 6.39 -15.90 8.22
C PRO A 22 7.52 -16.92 8.26
N LEU A 23 7.83 -17.58 7.14
CA LEU A 23 8.90 -18.59 7.10
C LEU A 23 10.27 -17.99 7.37
N LEU A 24 10.58 -16.83 6.77
CA LEU A 24 11.83 -16.11 7.06
C LEU A 24 11.89 -15.64 8.52
N LEU A 25 10.78 -15.18 9.09
CA LEU A 25 10.74 -14.77 10.49
C LEU A 25 10.99 -15.95 11.43
N ILE A 26 10.40 -17.11 11.15
CA ILE A 26 10.66 -18.34 11.91
C ILE A 26 12.13 -18.76 11.79
N ALA A 27 12.68 -18.74 10.57
CA ALA A 27 14.08 -19.07 10.32
C ALA A 27 15.03 -18.11 11.06
N GLU A 28 14.72 -16.82 11.07
CA GLU A 28 15.49 -15.79 11.78
C GLU A 28 15.48 -16.04 13.30
N ILE A 29 14.30 -16.23 13.88
CA ILE A 29 14.16 -16.51 15.32
C ILE A 29 14.91 -17.79 15.70
N PHE A 30 14.79 -18.83 14.87
CA PHE A 30 15.48 -20.09 15.09
C PHE A 30 17.01 -19.95 15.00
N GLY A 31 17.50 -19.23 13.99
CA GLY A 31 18.92 -18.94 13.80
C GLY A 31 19.50 -18.20 15.00
N VAL A 32 18.83 -17.13 15.44
CA VAL A 32 19.25 -16.33 16.60
C VAL A 32 19.26 -17.16 17.88
N TYR A 33 18.24 -17.99 18.11
CA TYR A 33 18.21 -18.91 19.25
C TYR A 33 19.42 -19.86 19.23
N LYS A 34 19.76 -20.41 18.06
CA LYS A 34 20.86 -21.37 17.91
C LYS A 34 22.25 -20.78 18.15
N ILE A 35 22.46 -19.49 17.92
CA ILE A 35 23.72 -18.80 18.28
C ILE A 35 24.08 -19.00 19.76
N PHE A 36 23.08 -19.06 20.63
CA PHE A 36 23.26 -19.24 22.07
C PHE A 36 23.08 -20.69 22.54
N ALA A 37 22.35 -21.50 21.78
CA ALA A 37 22.03 -22.89 22.15
C ALA A 37 22.99 -23.94 21.57
N ASP A 38 23.84 -23.58 20.60
CA ASP A 38 24.80 -24.47 19.94
C ASP A 38 26.17 -23.79 19.83
N SER A 39 26.99 -23.94 20.87
CA SER A 39 28.30 -23.32 20.98
C SER A 39 29.33 -23.88 20.00
N GLU A 40 29.18 -25.14 19.58
CA GLU A 40 30.11 -25.77 18.63
C GLU A 40 30.00 -25.13 17.24
N ASN A 41 28.77 -24.78 16.83
CA ASN A 41 28.49 -24.21 15.51
C ASN A 41 28.14 -22.71 15.56
N GLN A 42 28.57 -22.00 16.60
CA GLN A 42 28.14 -20.61 16.83
C GLN A 42 28.39 -19.68 15.63
N LEU A 43 29.56 -19.76 14.99
CA LEU A 43 29.89 -18.95 13.82
C LEU A 43 28.96 -19.26 12.64
N LEU A 44 28.61 -20.53 12.43
CA LEU A 44 27.68 -20.95 11.39
C LEU A 44 26.30 -20.34 11.62
N TRP A 45 25.77 -20.40 12.85
CA TRP A 45 24.48 -19.84 13.21
C TRP A 45 24.44 -18.31 13.14
N LEU A 46 25.56 -17.65 13.44
CA LEU A 46 25.71 -16.20 13.27
C LEU A 46 25.62 -15.82 11.78
N LEU A 47 26.41 -16.48 10.92
CA LEU A 47 26.41 -16.22 9.48
C LEU A 47 25.05 -16.57 8.85
N PHE A 48 24.43 -17.67 9.28
CA PHE A 48 23.08 -18.04 8.87
C PHE A 48 22.07 -16.94 9.19
N SER A 49 22.03 -16.46 10.43
CA SER A 49 21.11 -15.39 10.85
C SER A 49 21.35 -14.09 10.07
N ILE A 50 22.61 -13.70 9.84
CA ILE A 50 22.93 -12.52 9.02
C ILE A 50 22.37 -12.67 7.60
N VAL A 51 22.53 -13.84 6.97
CA VAL A 51 22.01 -14.07 5.61
C VAL A 51 20.48 -14.03 5.59
N ILE A 52 19.81 -14.67 6.55
CA ILE A 52 18.33 -14.65 6.64
C ILE A 52 17.83 -13.22 6.88
N PHE A 53 18.46 -12.47 7.77
CA PHE A 53 18.17 -11.06 7.99
C PHE A 53 18.32 -10.24 6.70
N LEU A 54 19.40 -10.42 5.94
CA LEU A 54 19.62 -9.71 4.67
C LEU A 54 18.54 -10.04 3.63
N ILE A 55 18.10 -11.30 3.54
CA ILE A 55 17.03 -11.73 2.64
C ILE A 55 15.67 -11.14 3.08
N LEU A 56 15.37 -11.15 4.38
CA LEU A 56 14.16 -10.57 4.93
C LEU A 56 14.13 -9.04 4.69
N TYR A 57 15.24 -8.37 4.99
CA TYR A 57 15.41 -6.94 4.78
C TYR A 57 15.26 -6.57 3.31
N LEU A 58 15.86 -7.34 2.40
CA LEU A 58 15.73 -7.15 0.95
C LEU A 58 14.26 -7.26 0.52
N GLY A 59 13.53 -8.27 1.00
CA GLY A 59 12.10 -8.44 0.71
C GLY A 59 11.25 -7.24 1.15
N ILE A 60 11.53 -6.69 2.33
CA ILE A 60 10.85 -5.49 2.85
C ILE A 60 11.23 -4.24 2.03
N MET A 61 12.51 -4.05 1.75
CA MET A 61 13.03 -2.89 1.00
C MET A 61 12.44 -2.80 -0.40
N VAL A 62 12.41 -3.91 -1.13
CA VAL A 62 11.91 -3.91 -2.51
C VAL A 62 10.43 -3.53 -2.58
N ARG A 63 9.62 -4.05 -1.64
CA ARG A 63 8.21 -3.70 -1.53
C ARG A 63 8.01 -2.24 -1.12
N GLN A 64 8.67 -1.81 -0.04
CA GLN A 64 8.42 -0.50 0.55
C GLN A 64 8.92 0.65 -0.33
N HIS A 65 10.11 0.52 -0.90
CA HIS A 65 10.75 1.63 -1.61
C HIS A 65 10.31 1.71 -3.06
N TYR A 66 10.37 0.60 -3.81
CA TYR A 66 10.08 0.62 -5.24
C TYR A 66 8.58 0.52 -5.52
N ALA A 67 7.91 -0.53 -5.01
CA ALA A 67 6.53 -0.79 -5.37
C ALA A 67 5.55 0.26 -4.81
N LEU A 68 5.62 0.57 -3.51
CA LEU A 68 4.74 1.58 -2.91
C LEU A 68 5.06 2.99 -3.41
N GLY A 69 6.34 3.34 -3.58
CA GLY A 69 6.74 4.63 -4.12
C GLY A 69 6.19 4.87 -5.52
N LEU A 70 6.33 3.89 -6.42
CA LEU A 70 5.79 3.95 -7.78
C LEU A 70 4.26 4.00 -7.78
N GLN A 71 3.60 3.17 -6.95
CA GLN A 71 2.15 3.15 -6.83
C GLN A 71 1.60 4.52 -6.37
N ASN A 72 2.26 5.17 -5.40
CA ASN A 72 1.85 6.49 -4.94
C ASN A 72 1.98 7.56 -6.04
N ARG A 73 3.04 7.50 -6.85
CA ARG A 73 3.23 8.40 -7.99
C ARG A 73 2.17 8.18 -9.07
N LEU A 74 1.86 6.93 -9.39
CA LEU A 74 0.82 6.57 -10.35
C LEU A 74 -0.55 7.05 -9.89
N VAL A 75 -0.92 6.82 -8.63
CA VAL A 75 -2.20 7.30 -8.07
C VAL A 75 -2.32 8.83 -8.15
N ARG A 76 -1.23 9.57 -7.92
CA ARG A 76 -1.23 11.02 -8.12
C ARG A 76 -1.42 11.38 -9.59
N LEU A 77 -0.73 10.72 -10.52
CA LEU A 77 -0.90 10.96 -11.96
C LEU A 77 -2.32 10.65 -12.45
N GLU A 78 -2.91 9.53 -12.02
CA GLU A 78 -4.31 9.18 -12.28
C GLU A 78 -5.25 10.28 -11.81
N PHE A 79 -5.03 10.80 -10.59
CA PHE A 79 -5.80 11.92 -10.07
C PHE A 79 -5.65 13.19 -10.91
N LYS A 80 -4.41 13.59 -11.26
CA LYS A 80 -4.13 14.77 -12.08
C LYS A 80 -4.81 14.69 -13.44
N GLN A 81 -4.66 13.54 -14.11
CA GLN A 81 -5.24 13.27 -15.42
C GLN A 81 -6.77 13.33 -15.36
N ARG A 82 -7.37 12.62 -14.41
CA ARG A 82 -8.84 12.60 -14.23
C ARG A 82 -9.38 13.98 -13.90
N TYR A 83 -8.70 14.73 -13.04
CA TYR A 83 -9.10 16.10 -12.72
C TYR A 83 -9.05 16.99 -13.97
N PHE A 84 -8.00 16.88 -14.79
CA PHE A 84 -7.91 17.60 -16.04
C PHE A 84 -9.05 17.24 -17.01
N GLU A 85 -9.36 15.95 -17.19
CA GLU A 85 -10.46 15.49 -18.04
C GLU A 85 -11.84 16.02 -17.59
N LEU A 86 -12.09 16.06 -16.27
CA LEU A 86 -13.39 16.44 -15.72
C LEU A 86 -13.61 17.95 -15.56
N PHE A 87 -12.54 18.73 -15.40
CA PHE A 87 -12.60 20.17 -15.11
C PHE A 87 -11.89 21.04 -16.16
N ASN A 88 -11.19 20.44 -17.12
CA ASN A 88 -10.39 21.10 -18.15
C ASN A 88 -9.38 22.12 -17.58
N LYS A 89 -8.80 21.80 -16.42
CA LYS A 89 -7.86 22.65 -15.67
C LYS A 89 -6.80 21.80 -14.99
N ARG A 90 -5.62 22.37 -14.78
CA ARG A 90 -4.56 21.74 -13.99
C ARG A 90 -5.02 21.54 -12.54
N SER A 91 -4.55 20.48 -11.90
CA SER A 91 -4.97 20.10 -10.55
C SER A 91 -4.00 20.51 -9.46
N ASP A 92 -2.93 21.25 -9.77
CA ASP A 92 -1.81 21.49 -8.84
C ASP A 92 -2.28 22.12 -7.52
N GLU A 93 -3.07 23.21 -7.58
CA GLU A 93 -3.63 23.87 -6.39
C GLU A 93 -4.58 22.99 -5.56
N VAL A 94 -5.26 22.05 -6.22
CA VAL A 94 -6.20 21.13 -5.57
C VAL A 94 -5.44 19.98 -4.94
N GLU A 95 -4.44 19.44 -5.63
CA GLU A 95 -3.61 18.35 -5.14
C GLU A 95 -2.84 18.76 -3.88
N GLU A 96 -2.31 19.99 -3.83
CA GLU A 96 -1.58 20.52 -2.68
C GLU A 96 -2.43 20.59 -1.40
N LYS A 97 -3.75 20.77 -1.55
CA LYS A 97 -4.70 20.82 -0.43
C LYS A 97 -5.13 19.45 0.05
N LEU A 98 -4.77 18.38 -0.66
CA LEU A 98 -5.18 17.01 -0.35
C LEU A 98 -4.01 16.18 0.16
N SER A 99 -4.27 15.44 1.24
CA SER A 99 -3.41 14.34 1.66
C SER A 99 -3.40 13.23 0.61
N PHE A 100 -2.29 12.48 0.54
CA PHE A 100 -2.22 11.30 -0.33
C PHE A 100 -3.34 10.29 -0.04
N GLY A 101 -3.73 10.13 1.23
CA GLY A 101 -4.83 9.25 1.63
C GLY A 101 -6.17 9.64 1.02
N GLN A 102 -6.45 10.95 0.91
CA GLN A 102 -7.67 11.46 0.25
C GLN A 102 -7.60 11.22 -1.27
N ILE A 103 -6.48 11.55 -1.91
CA ILE A 103 -6.24 11.29 -3.35
C ILE A 103 -6.44 9.80 -3.68
N ALA A 104 -5.81 8.92 -2.89
CA ALA A 104 -5.91 7.47 -3.05
C ALA A 104 -7.30 6.89 -2.74
N ALA A 105 -8.12 7.61 -1.97
CA ALA A 105 -9.51 7.21 -1.73
C ALA A 105 -10.42 7.57 -2.91
N LEU A 106 -10.24 8.76 -3.50
CA LEU A 106 -11.08 9.27 -4.59
C LEU A 106 -11.04 8.40 -5.86
N ARG A 107 -9.97 7.61 -6.07
CA ARG A 107 -9.88 6.68 -7.21
C ARG A 107 -10.97 5.60 -7.23
N PHE A 108 -11.55 5.28 -6.06
CA PHE A 108 -12.62 4.29 -5.92
C PHE A 108 -14.02 4.85 -6.23
N ALA A 109 -14.15 6.16 -6.49
CA ALA A 109 -15.41 6.78 -6.89
C ALA A 109 -15.50 6.83 -8.43
N TYR A 110 -16.70 6.63 -9.00
CA TYR A 110 -16.98 6.99 -10.40
C TYR A 110 -17.10 8.52 -10.56
N ASP A 111 -17.12 9.03 -11.79
CA ASP A 111 -17.00 10.47 -12.08
C ASP A 111 -18.16 11.28 -11.50
N GLU A 112 -19.33 10.67 -11.41
CA GLU A 112 -20.53 11.28 -10.82
C GLU A 112 -20.33 11.59 -9.34
N GLU A 113 -19.72 10.67 -8.58
CA GLU A 113 -19.46 10.82 -7.14
C GLU A 113 -18.13 11.54 -6.86
N PHE A 114 -17.17 11.48 -7.79
CA PHE A 114 -15.83 12.04 -7.61
C PHE A 114 -15.86 13.54 -7.30
N LYS A 115 -16.67 14.31 -8.04
CA LYS A 115 -16.75 15.77 -7.85
C LYS A 115 -17.29 16.13 -6.47
N GLU A 116 -18.38 15.47 -6.04
CA GLU A 116 -18.99 15.69 -4.73
C GLU A 116 -18.02 15.37 -3.59
N LEU A 117 -17.38 14.19 -3.66
CA LEU A 117 -16.42 13.75 -2.64
C LEU A 117 -15.16 14.61 -2.61
N LEU A 118 -14.70 15.10 -3.77
CA LEU A 118 -13.58 16.02 -3.87
C LEU A 118 -13.89 17.36 -3.17
N TYR A 119 -15.05 17.96 -3.46
CA TYR A 119 -15.46 19.20 -2.79
C TYR A 119 -15.59 19.01 -1.28
N LYS A 120 -16.16 17.88 -0.85
CA LYS A 120 -16.25 17.54 0.58
C LYS A 120 -14.87 17.42 1.23
N ALA A 121 -13.93 16.73 0.56
CA ALA A 121 -12.55 16.63 1.03
C ALA A 121 -11.87 17.99 1.16
N LEU A 122 -12.08 18.90 0.20
CA LEU A 122 -11.49 20.24 0.21
C LEU A 122 -12.11 21.17 1.25
N LYS A 123 -13.43 21.09 1.49
CA LYS A 123 -14.17 22.00 2.37
C LYS A 123 -14.18 21.53 3.82
N GLU A 124 -14.41 20.23 4.03
CA GLU A 124 -14.61 19.64 5.36
C GLU A 124 -13.37 18.88 5.85
N ASN A 125 -12.32 18.77 5.02
CA ASN A 125 -11.10 18.03 5.31
C ASN A 125 -11.35 16.58 5.79
N ILE A 126 -12.35 15.91 5.21
CA ILE A 126 -12.66 14.52 5.54
C ILE A 126 -11.48 13.60 5.19
N SER A 127 -11.20 12.63 6.05
CA SER A 127 -10.12 11.65 5.85
C SER A 127 -10.38 10.74 4.64
N GLY A 128 -9.33 10.14 4.10
CA GLY A 128 -9.45 9.14 3.03
C GLY A 128 -10.33 7.94 3.41
N ASP A 129 -10.39 7.57 4.69
CA ASP A 129 -11.29 6.52 5.17
C ASP A 129 -12.76 6.95 5.10
N GLN A 130 -13.06 8.17 5.54
CA GLN A 130 -14.39 8.77 5.44
C GLN A 130 -14.85 8.93 3.98
N ILE A 131 -13.94 9.31 3.07
CA ILE A 131 -14.22 9.32 1.62
C ILE A 131 -14.65 7.93 1.16
N LYS A 132 -13.86 6.89 1.46
CA LYS A 132 -14.19 5.52 1.04
C LYS A 132 -15.53 5.03 1.59
N LYS A 133 -15.87 5.37 2.84
CA LYS A 133 -17.17 5.04 3.44
C LYS A 133 -18.34 5.79 2.80
N SER A 134 -18.08 6.94 2.20
CA SER A 134 -19.10 7.78 1.55
C SER A 134 -19.40 7.35 0.11
N ILE A 135 -18.59 6.46 -0.49
CA ILE A 135 -18.78 5.97 -1.86
C ILE A 135 -19.97 5.02 -1.90
N LYS A 136 -20.96 5.33 -2.73
CA LYS A 136 -22.16 4.52 -2.96
C LYS A 136 -21.90 3.46 -4.03
N LYS A 137 -21.29 3.85 -5.15
CA LYS A 137 -20.92 2.95 -6.25
C LYS A 137 -19.41 2.80 -6.30
N TRP A 138 -18.93 1.66 -5.78
CA TRP A 138 -17.50 1.39 -5.71
C TRP A 138 -16.92 1.04 -7.08
N LYS A 139 -15.96 1.82 -7.55
CA LYS A 139 -15.12 1.52 -8.71
C LYS A 139 -13.99 0.57 -8.27
N PRO A 140 -13.98 -0.70 -8.70
CA PRO A 140 -12.95 -1.63 -8.25
C PRO A 140 -11.58 -1.28 -8.84
N ASP A 141 -10.54 -1.40 -8.01
CA ASP A 141 -9.14 -1.37 -8.45
C ASP A 141 -8.56 -2.78 -8.40
N HIS A 142 -8.48 -3.40 -9.58
CA HIS A 142 -7.91 -4.73 -9.77
C HIS A 142 -6.39 -4.70 -10.05
N HIS A 143 -5.86 -3.54 -10.44
CA HIS A 143 -4.46 -3.35 -10.82
C HIS A 143 -3.56 -3.07 -9.61
N ARG A 144 -4.14 -2.85 -8.43
CA ARG A 144 -3.36 -2.74 -7.20
C ARG A 144 -2.50 -3.98 -7.00
N ILE A 145 -1.22 -3.75 -6.71
CA ILE A 145 -0.22 -4.75 -6.32
C ILE A 145 -0.04 -4.67 -4.81
#